data_AF-A0A6P6RXI8-F1
#
_entry.id   AF-A0A6P6RXI8-F1
#
_cell.length_a   1.000
_cell.length_b   1.000
_cell.length_c   1.000
_cell.angle_alpha   90.00
_cell.angle_beta   90.00
_cell.angle_gamma   90.00
#
_symmetry.space_group_name_H-M   'P 1'
#
loop_
_entity.id
_entity.type
_entity.pdbx_description
1 polymer ?
#
loop_
_entity_poly.entity_id
_entity_poly.type
_entity_poly.pdbx_seq_one_letter_code
_entity_poly.pdbx_strand_id
1 'polypeptide(L)'
;MAMPLPDSRCAVLQDDKEALAQIQQMVRFILNEAKDKAQELEARALEDFNIEKLKLVQQMKDKIRHEFAKKAKKLEVQRSIDRSTAINKARLRRIAAQEQVVSEVYAQSQKQLAAISSDTAKYKELIMNLIVQGLLRLLEPEVIIRCREVDRSLVESVLSAAASKYSKILSSEAGLNKTVKLSVDKTGRYLPPPPSADSSLPSW
;
A
#
# COMPACT_ATOMS: atom_id res chain seq x y z
N MET A 1 -27.57 -2.48 129.74
CA MET A 1 -26.52 -1.67 129.10
C MET A 1 -25.21 -2.44 129.21
N ALA A 2 -24.79 -3.12 128.14
CA ALA A 2 -23.41 -3.52 127.86
C ALA A 2 -23.43 -4.10 126.43
N MET A 3 -22.88 -3.33 125.50
CA MET A 3 -22.77 -3.66 124.08
C MET A 3 -21.95 -4.94 123.86
N PRO A 4 -22.27 -5.76 122.84
CA PRO A 4 -21.39 -6.83 122.42
C PRO A 4 -20.12 -6.22 121.80
N LEU A 5 -18.95 -6.74 122.20
CA LEU A 5 -17.67 -6.41 121.59
C LEU A 5 -17.63 -6.95 120.16
N PRO A 6 -17.08 -6.20 119.17
CA PRO A 6 -17.04 -6.64 117.79
C PRO A 6 -15.96 -7.71 117.61
N ASP A 7 -16.36 -8.83 116.99
CA ASP A 7 -15.54 -10.00 116.74
C ASP A 7 -14.45 -9.70 115.68
N SER A 8 -13.18 -9.67 116.10
CA SER A 8 -12.04 -9.23 115.28
C SER A 8 -11.70 -10.20 114.13
N ARG A 9 -12.36 -11.36 114.03
CA ARG A 9 -12.24 -12.31 112.92
C ARG A 9 -13.08 -11.93 111.70
N CYS A 10 -14.10 -11.10 111.86
CA CYS A 10 -14.99 -10.72 110.75
C CYS A 10 -14.39 -9.62 109.86
N ALA A 11 -13.53 -8.75 110.43
CA ALA A 11 -12.85 -7.68 109.68
C ALA A 11 -11.85 -8.22 108.63
N VAL A 12 -11.06 -9.24 108.99
CA VAL A 12 -10.05 -9.84 108.09
C VAL A 12 -10.70 -10.56 106.89
N LEU A 13 -11.87 -11.18 107.08
CA LEU A 13 -12.62 -11.84 106.00
C LEU A 13 -13.40 -10.87 105.10
N GLN A 14 -13.61 -9.63 105.53
CA GLN A 14 -14.19 -8.56 104.70
C GLN A 14 -13.15 -7.96 103.77
N ASP A 15 -11.92 -7.75 104.25
CA ASP A 15 -10.80 -7.25 103.43
C ASP A 15 -10.43 -8.22 102.28
N ASP A 16 -10.47 -9.54 102.52
CA ASP A 16 -10.19 -10.55 101.48
C ASP A 16 -11.26 -10.59 100.37
N LYS A 17 -12.53 -10.36 100.72
CA LYS A 17 -13.64 -10.34 99.75
C LYS A 17 -13.60 -9.08 98.88
N GLU A 18 -13.23 -7.95 99.48
CA GLU A 18 -13.03 -6.69 98.77
C GLU A 18 -11.81 -6.76 97.82
N ALA A 19 -10.70 -7.38 98.27
CA ALA A 19 -9.54 -7.63 97.44
C ALA A 19 -9.86 -8.53 96.23
N LEU A 20 -10.63 -9.61 96.41
CA LEU A 20 -11.08 -10.48 95.32
C LEU A 20 -12.00 -9.76 94.32
N ALA A 21 -12.91 -8.90 94.81
CA ALA A 21 -13.76 -8.08 93.94
C ALA A 21 -12.95 -7.10 93.09
N GLN A 22 -11.92 -6.49 93.66
CA GLN A 22 -11.01 -5.59 92.94
C GLN A 22 -10.18 -6.33 91.88
N ILE A 23 -9.68 -7.54 92.20
CA ILE A 23 -9.00 -8.40 91.22
C ILE A 23 -9.95 -8.77 90.06
N GLN A 24 -11.20 -9.12 90.35
CA GLN A 24 -12.19 -9.42 89.30
C GLN A 24 -12.48 -8.20 88.41
N GLN A 25 -12.53 -7.01 89.00
CA GLN A 25 -12.68 -5.76 88.25
C GLN A 25 -11.46 -5.52 87.33
N MET A 26 -10.24 -5.76 87.82
CA MET A 26 -9.03 -5.67 87.00
C MET A 26 -9.02 -6.71 85.86
N VAL A 27 -9.44 -7.95 86.12
CA VAL A 27 -9.57 -8.99 85.08
C VAL A 27 -10.58 -8.58 84.00
N ARG A 28 -11.73 -8.02 84.40
CA ARG A 28 -12.73 -7.51 83.44
C ARG A 28 -12.20 -6.35 82.62
N PHE A 29 -11.43 -5.45 83.23
CA PHE A 29 -10.78 -4.35 82.52
C PHE A 29 -9.80 -4.89 81.46
N ILE A 30 -8.93 -5.82 81.82
CA ILE A 30 -7.96 -6.44 80.89
C ILE A 30 -8.69 -7.15 79.73
N LEU A 31 -9.77 -7.87 80.02
CA LEU A 31 -10.56 -8.56 78.99
C LEU A 31 -11.26 -7.58 78.03
N ASN A 32 -11.81 -6.48 78.55
CA ASN A 32 -12.43 -5.46 77.72
C ASN A 32 -11.38 -4.71 76.89
N GLU A 33 -10.25 -4.36 77.48
CA GLU A 33 -9.14 -3.73 76.76
C GLU A 33 -8.60 -4.64 75.64
N ALA A 34 -8.51 -5.96 75.88
CA ALA A 34 -8.13 -6.92 74.85
C ALA A 34 -9.18 -7.02 73.73
N LYS A 35 -10.47 -6.97 74.06
CA LYS A 35 -11.57 -6.95 73.07
C LYS A 35 -11.56 -5.69 72.23
N ASP A 36 -11.38 -4.52 72.85
CA ASP A 36 -11.34 -3.24 72.14
C ASP A 36 -10.13 -3.19 71.19
N LYS A 37 -8.97 -3.68 71.64
CA LYS A 37 -7.78 -3.83 70.77
C LYS A 37 -8.02 -4.81 69.62
N ALA A 38 -8.71 -5.92 69.85
CA ALA A 38 -9.06 -6.87 68.79
C ALA A 38 -10.01 -6.24 67.75
N GLN A 39 -11.03 -5.51 68.20
CA GLN A 39 -11.95 -4.80 67.31
C GLN A 39 -11.25 -3.70 66.51
N GLU A 40 -10.32 -2.96 67.12
CA GLU A 40 -9.52 -1.96 66.43
C GLU A 40 -8.65 -2.59 65.33
N LEU A 41 -8.00 -3.73 65.63
CA LEU A 41 -7.20 -4.47 64.65
C LEU A 41 -8.07 -4.99 63.50
N GLU A 42 -9.26 -5.53 63.78
CA GLU A 42 -10.19 -5.98 62.75
C GLU A 42 -10.68 -4.84 61.86
N ALA A 43 -11.03 -3.69 62.45
CA ALA A 43 -11.45 -2.51 61.70
C ALA A 43 -10.32 -2.02 60.77
N ARG A 44 -9.08 -1.90 61.29
CA ARG A 44 -7.91 -1.52 60.50
C ARG A 44 -7.63 -2.53 59.37
N ALA A 45 -7.70 -3.83 59.65
CA ALA A 45 -7.47 -4.86 58.65
C ALA A 45 -8.50 -4.80 57.50
N LEU A 46 -9.77 -4.49 57.81
CA LEU A 46 -10.82 -4.30 56.80
C LEU A 46 -10.59 -3.04 55.96
N GLU A 47 -10.14 -1.94 56.57
CA GLU A 47 -9.77 -0.71 55.86
C GLU A 47 -8.61 -0.97 54.90
N ASP A 48 -7.53 -1.59 55.38
CA ASP A 48 -6.35 -1.94 54.58
C ASP A 48 -6.72 -2.87 53.42
N PHE A 49 -7.53 -3.91 53.68
CA PHE A 49 -8.02 -4.81 52.63
C PHE A 49 -8.79 -4.07 51.53
N ASN A 50 -9.66 -3.14 51.92
CA ASN A 50 -10.44 -2.36 50.96
C ASN A 50 -9.54 -1.43 50.13
N ILE A 51 -8.55 -0.79 50.75
CA ILE A 51 -7.58 0.08 50.07
C ILE A 51 -6.76 -0.73 49.06
N GLU A 52 -6.21 -1.88 49.46
CA GLU A 52 -5.40 -2.74 48.58
C GLU A 52 -6.23 -3.29 47.42
N LYS A 53 -7.44 -3.77 47.70
CA LYS A 53 -8.38 -4.24 46.68
C LYS A 53 -8.68 -3.15 45.66
N LEU A 54 -9.00 -1.94 46.10
CA LEU A 54 -9.27 -0.81 45.22
C LEU A 54 -8.04 -0.44 44.39
N LYS A 55 -6.86 -0.41 45.00
CA LYS A 55 -5.59 -0.15 44.32
C LYS A 55 -5.32 -1.18 43.22
N LEU A 56 -5.50 -2.47 43.51
CA LEU A 56 -5.31 -3.55 42.53
C LEU A 56 -6.31 -3.44 41.38
N VAL A 57 -7.59 -3.23 41.69
CA VAL A 57 -8.64 -3.07 40.68
C VAL A 57 -8.36 -1.87 39.78
N GLN A 58 -7.94 -0.74 40.35
CA GLN A 58 -7.63 0.46 39.59
C GLN A 58 -6.42 0.24 38.67
N GLN A 59 -5.34 -0.36 39.18
CA GLN A 59 -4.17 -0.72 38.37
C GLN A 59 -4.52 -1.63 37.19
N MET A 60 -5.37 -2.64 37.41
CA MET A 60 -5.81 -3.54 36.33
C MET A 60 -6.71 -2.84 35.32
N LYS A 61 -7.63 -1.96 35.77
CA LYS A 61 -8.44 -1.13 34.88
C LYS A 61 -7.56 -0.25 33.98
N ASP A 62 -6.54 0.37 34.53
CA ASP A 62 -5.66 1.26 33.76
C ASP A 62 -4.79 0.48 32.77
N LYS A 63 -4.30 -0.71 33.14
CA LYS A 63 -3.65 -1.64 32.19
C LYS A 63 -4.56 -2.00 31.02
N ILE A 64 -5.80 -2.41 31.32
CA ILE A 64 -6.81 -2.75 30.30
C ILE A 64 -7.07 -1.55 29.37
N ARG A 65 -7.30 -0.37 29.94
CA ARG A 65 -7.51 0.87 29.15
C ARG A 65 -6.34 1.15 28.21
N HIS A 66 -5.10 1.01 28.68
CA HIS A 66 -3.92 1.22 27.85
C HIS A 66 -3.79 0.19 26.72
N GLU A 67 -4.08 -1.08 26.98
CA GLU A 67 -4.07 -2.12 25.95
C GLU A 67 -5.12 -1.88 24.88
N PHE A 68 -6.35 -1.53 25.26
CA PHE A 68 -7.41 -1.22 24.32
C PHE A 68 -7.13 0.06 23.53
N ALA A 69 -6.53 1.08 24.14
CA ALA A 69 -6.09 2.27 23.43
C ALA A 69 -5.02 1.95 22.36
N LYS A 70 -4.06 1.08 22.68
CA LYS A 70 -3.05 0.62 21.71
C LYS A 70 -3.69 -0.20 20.58
N LYS A 71 -4.61 -1.12 20.89
CA LYS A 71 -5.34 -1.92 19.90
C LYS A 71 -6.19 -1.04 18.98
N ALA A 72 -6.89 -0.04 19.51
CA ALA A 72 -7.67 0.90 18.74
C ALA A 72 -6.81 1.68 17.73
N LYS A 73 -5.67 2.23 18.18
CA LYS A 73 -4.72 2.93 17.30
C LYS A 73 -4.17 2.02 16.20
N LYS A 74 -3.82 0.77 16.52
CA LYS A 74 -3.37 -0.21 15.51
C LYS A 74 -4.43 -0.47 14.45
N LEU A 75 -5.69 -0.66 14.86
CA LEU A 75 -6.80 -0.88 13.93
C LEU A 75 -7.07 0.34 13.05
N GLU A 76 -6.96 1.55 13.59
CA GLU A 76 -7.11 2.78 12.83
C GLU A 76 -6.03 2.90 11.73
N VAL A 77 -4.77 2.67 12.09
CA VAL A 77 -3.66 2.65 11.13
C VAL A 77 -3.88 1.57 10.07
N GLN A 78 -4.26 0.36 10.48
CA GLN A 78 -4.50 -0.74 9.54
C GLN A 78 -5.64 -0.40 8.56
N ARG A 79 -6.75 0.16 9.04
CA ARG A 79 -7.86 0.63 8.19
C ARG A 79 -7.40 1.67 7.17
N SER A 80 -6.51 2.58 7.58
CA SER A 80 -5.94 3.59 6.67
C SER A 80 -5.07 2.96 5.59
N ILE A 81 -4.25 1.97 5.94
CA ILE A 81 -3.43 1.20 5.00
C ILE A 81 -4.32 0.41 4.02
N ASP A 82 -5.33 -0.29 4.53
CA ASP A 82 -6.24 -1.10 3.72
C ASP A 82 -7.00 -0.22 2.73
N ARG A 83 -7.50 0.94 3.18
CA ARG A 83 -8.15 1.93 2.33
C ARG A 83 -7.20 2.41 1.22
N SER A 84 -5.99 2.80 1.58
CA SER A 84 -4.98 3.29 0.62
C SER A 84 -4.60 2.22 -0.40
N THR A 85 -4.48 0.96 0.05
CA THR A 85 -4.16 -0.20 -0.78
C THR A 85 -5.31 -0.52 -1.74
N ALA A 86 -6.56 -0.46 -1.28
CA ALA A 86 -7.74 -0.65 -2.12
C ALA A 86 -7.82 0.41 -3.23
N ILE A 87 -7.56 1.68 -2.90
CA ILE A 87 -7.54 2.78 -3.88
C ILE A 87 -6.42 2.57 -4.90
N ASN A 88 -5.20 2.23 -4.44
CA ASN A 88 -4.08 1.99 -5.36
C ASN A 88 -4.35 0.79 -6.27
N LYS A 89 -4.96 -0.28 -5.75
CA LYS A 89 -5.37 -1.45 -6.54
C LYS A 89 -6.39 -1.08 -7.61
N ALA A 90 -7.38 -0.25 -7.29
CA ALA A 90 -8.35 0.27 -8.25
C ALA A 90 -7.67 1.13 -9.33
N ARG A 91 -6.71 1.99 -8.94
CA ARG A 91 -5.92 2.81 -9.86
C ARG A 91 -5.11 1.95 -10.84
N LEU A 92 -4.41 0.93 -10.35
CA LEU A 92 -3.62 0.01 -11.19
C LEU A 92 -4.52 -0.75 -12.17
N ARG A 93 -5.70 -1.20 -11.73
CA ARG A 93 -6.68 -1.83 -12.63
C ARG A 93 -7.13 -0.90 -13.75
N ARG A 94 -7.36 0.38 -13.46
CA ARG A 94 -7.71 1.38 -14.47
C ARG A 94 -6.58 1.55 -15.49
N ILE A 95 -5.33 1.66 -15.03
CA ILE A 95 -4.16 1.80 -15.92
C ILE A 95 -4.01 0.55 -16.80
N ALA A 96 -4.13 -0.65 -16.21
CA ALA A 96 -4.05 -1.90 -16.96
C ALA A 96 -5.15 -2.00 -18.04
N ALA A 97 -6.38 -1.62 -17.72
CA ALA A 97 -7.47 -1.59 -18.69
C ALA A 97 -7.23 -0.56 -19.82
N GLN A 98 -6.67 0.61 -19.49
CA GLN A 98 -6.30 1.61 -20.49
C GLN A 98 -5.21 1.07 -21.43
N GLU A 99 -4.17 0.43 -20.89
CA GLU A 99 -3.10 -0.18 -21.67
C GLU A 99 -3.63 -1.28 -22.59
N GLN A 100 -4.55 -2.13 -22.10
CA GLN A 100 -5.19 -3.16 -22.90
C GLN A 100 -5.93 -2.56 -24.09
N VAL A 101 -6.74 -1.52 -23.87
CA VAL A 101 -7.48 -0.86 -24.97
C VAL A 101 -6.52 -0.23 -25.98
N VAL A 102 -5.44 0.42 -25.53
CA VAL A 102 -4.44 0.99 -26.44
C VAL A 102 -3.73 -0.10 -27.24
N SER A 103 -3.36 -1.21 -26.60
CA SER A 103 -2.74 -2.37 -27.24
C SER A 103 -3.68 -3.01 -28.28
N GLU A 104 -4.97 -3.13 -27.95
CA GLU A 104 -5.99 -3.65 -28.87
C GLU A 104 -6.17 -2.73 -30.09
N VAL A 105 -6.27 -1.41 -29.89
CA VAL A 105 -6.34 -0.44 -30.98
C VAL A 105 -5.10 -0.53 -31.85
N TYR A 106 -3.91 -0.60 -31.25
CA TYR A 106 -2.66 -0.74 -31.97
C TYR A 106 -2.63 -2.03 -32.82
N ALA A 107 -3.05 -3.16 -32.24
CA ALA A 107 -3.13 -4.43 -32.95
C ALA A 107 -4.15 -4.39 -34.10
N GLN A 108 -5.30 -3.72 -33.92
CA GLN A 108 -6.30 -3.53 -34.98
C GLN A 108 -5.76 -2.64 -36.10
N SER A 109 -5.11 -1.52 -35.77
CA SER A 109 -4.49 -0.64 -36.76
C SER A 109 -3.38 -1.36 -37.54
N GLN A 110 -2.54 -2.16 -36.86
CA GLN A 110 -1.54 -2.98 -37.55
C GLN A 110 -2.17 -3.98 -38.52
N LYS A 111 -3.28 -4.64 -38.14
CA LYS A 111 -4.02 -5.54 -39.03
C LYS A 111 -4.59 -4.81 -40.25
N GLN A 112 -5.14 -3.61 -40.05
CA GLN A 112 -5.64 -2.78 -41.15
C GLN A 112 -4.52 -2.33 -42.09
N LEU A 113 -3.36 -1.91 -41.54
CA LEU A 113 -2.18 -1.56 -42.33
C LEU A 113 -1.64 -2.76 -43.13
N ALA A 114 -1.63 -3.95 -42.52
CA ALA A 114 -1.25 -5.17 -43.22
C ALA A 114 -2.23 -5.48 -44.38
N ALA A 115 -3.53 -5.24 -44.21
CA ALA A 115 -4.51 -5.43 -45.29
C ALA A 115 -4.28 -4.51 -46.50
N ILE A 116 -3.73 -3.30 -46.30
CA ILE A 116 -3.39 -2.39 -47.42
C ILE A 116 -2.33 -3.02 -48.33
N SER A 117 -1.40 -3.81 -47.78
CA SER A 117 -0.37 -4.50 -48.59
C SER A 117 -0.93 -5.55 -49.54
N SER A 118 -2.16 -6.03 -49.31
CA SER A 118 -2.84 -6.98 -50.21
C SER A 118 -3.32 -6.31 -51.52
N ASP A 119 -3.59 -5.00 -51.52
CA ASP A 119 -4.02 -4.26 -52.70
C ASP A 119 -2.81 -3.64 -53.41
N THR A 120 -2.33 -4.31 -54.47
CA THR A 120 -1.11 -3.93 -55.17
C THR A 120 -1.14 -2.50 -55.72
N ALA A 121 -2.30 -2.00 -56.15
CA ALA A 121 -2.40 -0.66 -56.72
C ALA A 121 -2.24 0.43 -55.66
N LYS A 122 -2.99 0.32 -54.56
CA LYS A 122 -2.89 1.26 -53.42
C LYS A 122 -1.52 1.16 -52.74
N TYR A 123 -0.99 -0.05 -52.60
CA TYR A 123 0.31 -0.26 -51.99
C TYR A 123 1.45 0.32 -52.81
N LYS A 124 1.39 0.21 -54.15
CA LYS A 124 2.36 0.84 -55.07
C LYS A 124 2.36 2.36 -54.94
N GLU A 125 1.18 2.98 -54.85
CA GLU A 125 1.07 4.43 -54.63
C GLU A 125 1.63 4.86 -53.26
N LEU A 126 1.33 4.09 -52.21
CA LEU A 126 1.85 4.32 -50.86
C LEU A 126 3.39 4.28 -50.83
N ILE A 127 4.01 3.24 -51.39
CA ILE A 127 5.47 3.10 -51.46
C ILE A 127 6.09 4.29 -52.19
N MET A 128 5.51 4.69 -53.33
CA MET A 128 5.99 5.85 -54.09
C MET A 128 6.01 7.12 -53.23
N ASN A 129 4.91 7.39 -52.52
CA ASN A 129 4.78 8.59 -51.71
C ASN A 129 5.74 8.56 -50.50
N LEU A 130 5.94 7.40 -49.87
CA LEU A 130 6.92 7.23 -48.79
C LEU A 130 8.37 7.44 -49.25
N ILE A 131 8.72 6.95 -50.45
CA ILE A 131 10.05 7.21 -51.04
C ILE A 131 10.23 8.71 -51.27
N VAL A 132 9.25 9.37 -51.90
CA VAL A 132 9.31 10.82 -52.14
C VAL A 132 9.44 11.61 -50.83
N GLN A 133 8.69 11.25 -49.78
CA GLN A 133 8.79 11.87 -48.47
C GLN A 133 10.20 11.73 -47.86
N GLY A 134 10.81 10.54 -47.99
CA GLY A 134 12.18 10.31 -47.54
C GLY A 134 13.20 11.14 -48.33
N LEU A 135 13.05 11.23 -49.65
CA LEU A 135 13.93 12.04 -50.51
C LEU A 135 13.85 13.53 -50.17
N LEU A 136 12.66 14.06 -49.92
CA LEU A 136 12.46 15.45 -49.51
C LEU A 136 13.11 15.76 -48.15
N ARG A 137 13.25 14.76 -47.28
CA ARG A 137 13.89 14.92 -45.97
C ARG A 137 15.42 14.78 -46.03
N LEU A 138 15.95 13.98 -46.97
CA LEU A 138 17.38 13.76 -47.14
C LEU A 138 18.05 14.85 -48.00
N LEU A 139 17.43 15.29 -49.10
CA LEU A 139 17.95 16.32 -50.03
C LEU A 139 19.35 16.05 -50.61
N GLU A 140 19.77 14.79 -50.63
CA GLU A 140 21.06 14.32 -51.14
C GLU A 140 20.98 13.96 -52.64
N PRO A 141 22.10 14.05 -53.40
CA PRO A 141 22.13 13.75 -54.84
C PRO A 141 22.11 12.25 -55.16
N GLU A 142 22.55 11.39 -54.25
CA GLU A 142 22.55 9.93 -54.41
C GLU A 142 21.93 9.27 -53.19
N VAL A 143 20.90 8.43 -53.40
CA VAL A 143 20.19 7.73 -52.32
C VAL A 143 20.07 6.25 -52.64
N ILE A 144 20.42 5.42 -51.65
CA ILE A 144 20.28 3.97 -51.69
C ILE A 144 19.05 3.58 -50.87
N ILE A 145 18.10 2.88 -51.49
CA ILE A 145 16.85 2.45 -50.86
C ILE A 145 16.98 1.00 -50.41
N ARG A 146 16.75 0.76 -49.11
CA ARG A 146 16.62 -0.57 -48.53
C ARG A 146 15.14 -0.92 -48.38
N CYS A 147 14.74 -2.06 -48.94
CA CYS A 147 13.36 -2.56 -48.90
C CYS A 147 13.31 -3.99 -48.38
N ARG A 148 12.10 -4.51 -48.17
CA ARG A 148 11.87 -5.94 -47.90
C ARG A 148 12.11 -6.73 -49.17
N GLU A 149 12.52 -7.99 -49.03
CA GLU A 149 12.80 -8.87 -50.16
C GLU A 149 11.56 -9.05 -51.07
N VAL A 150 10.38 -9.19 -50.46
CA VAL A 150 9.10 -9.35 -51.17
C VAL A 150 8.70 -8.13 -52.01
N ASP A 151 9.11 -6.93 -51.62
CA ASP A 151 8.69 -5.66 -52.24
C ASP A 151 9.66 -5.17 -53.31
N ARG A 152 10.78 -5.88 -53.53
CA ARG A 152 11.88 -5.44 -54.40
C ARG A 152 11.42 -5.11 -55.81
N SER A 153 10.66 -6.00 -56.43
CA SER A 153 10.14 -5.82 -57.80
C SER A 153 9.21 -4.61 -57.91
N LEU A 154 8.37 -4.38 -56.89
CA LEU A 154 7.47 -3.23 -56.83
C LEU A 154 8.26 -1.93 -56.67
N VAL A 155 9.25 -1.88 -55.78
CA VAL A 155 10.10 -0.71 -55.54
C VAL A 155 10.85 -0.34 -56.81
N GLU A 156 11.50 -1.30 -57.48
CA GLU A 156 12.23 -1.07 -58.75
C GLU A 156 11.32 -0.44 -59.83
N SER A 157 10.04 -0.85 -59.90
CA SER A 157 9.06 -0.28 -60.84
C SER A 157 8.64 1.16 -60.54
N VAL A 158 8.83 1.63 -59.31
CA VAL A 158 8.34 2.93 -58.80
C VAL A 158 9.43 4.00 -58.78
N LEU A 159 10.71 3.63 -58.82
CA LEU A 159 11.84 4.56 -58.70
C LEU A 159 11.80 5.71 -59.71
N SER A 160 11.51 5.43 -60.97
CA SER A 160 11.46 6.44 -62.03
C SER A 160 10.33 7.45 -61.80
N ALA A 161 9.16 6.95 -61.40
CA ALA A 161 8.01 7.78 -61.08
C ALA A 161 8.26 8.64 -59.82
N ALA A 162 8.89 8.07 -58.79
CA ALA A 162 9.25 8.77 -57.56
C ALA A 162 10.27 9.90 -57.81
N ALA A 163 11.30 9.67 -58.63
CA ALA A 163 12.28 10.70 -59.00
C ALA A 163 11.61 11.88 -59.73
N SER A 164 10.67 11.60 -60.65
CA SER A 164 9.92 12.64 -61.36
C SER A 164 9.00 13.44 -60.42
N LYS A 165 8.34 12.77 -59.46
CA LYS A 165 7.51 13.45 -58.46
C LYS A 165 8.35 14.35 -57.55
N TYR A 166 9.50 13.87 -57.08
CA TYR A 166 10.42 14.63 -56.25
C TYR A 166 10.90 15.92 -56.96
N SER A 167 11.36 15.81 -58.21
CA SER A 167 11.81 17.00 -58.98
C SER A 167 10.68 18.00 -59.23
N LYS A 168 9.45 17.51 -59.46
CA LYS A 168 8.27 18.38 -59.62
C LYS A 168 7.95 19.15 -58.35
N ILE A 169 7.95 18.49 -57.19
CA ILE A 169 7.66 19.14 -55.90
C ILE A 169 8.74 20.18 -55.56
N LEU A 170 10.01 19.86 -55.78
CA LEU A 170 11.12 20.79 -55.52
C LEU A 170 11.13 22.00 -56.44
N SER A 171 10.79 21.82 -57.72
CA SER A 171 10.67 22.93 -58.66
C SER A 171 9.46 23.80 -58.36
N SER A 172 8.32 23.21 -57.97
CA SER A 172 7.11 23.97 -57.64
C SER A 172 7.20 24.74 -56.32
N GLU A 173 7.78 24.13 -55.28
CA GLU A 173 7.75 24.72 -53.93
C GLU A 173 9.03 25.49 -53.57
N ALA A 174 10.19 25.07 -54.09
CA ALA A 174 11.48 25.63 -53.68
C ALA A 174 12.27 26.25 -54.84
N GLY A 175 11.82 26.11 -56.10
CA GLY A 175 12.53 26.61 -57.28
C GLY A 175 13.90 25.96 -57.53
N LEU A 176 14.18 24.81 -56.88
CA LEU A 176 15.45 24.10 -56.96
C LEU A 176 15.38 22.93 -57.95
N ASN A 177 16.24 22.93 -58.96
CA ASN A 177 16.39 21.84 -59.92
C ASN A 177 17.43 20.82 -59.44
N LYS A 178 17.08 20.03 -58.42
CA LYS A 178 17.91 18.91 -57.95
C LYS A 178 17.42 17.58 -58.53
N THR A 179 18.32 16.87 -59.18
CA THR A 179 18.10 15.49 -59.64
C THR A 179 18.76 14.51 -58.68
N VAL A 180 18.13 13.35 -58.47
CA VAL A 180 18.60 12.33 -57.53
C VAL A 180 18.83 11.02 -58.27
N LYS A 181 19.99 10.41 -58.06
CA LYS A 181 20.25 9.02 -58.47
C LYS A 181 19.71 8.09 -57.40
N LEU A 182 18.74 7.27 -57.76
CA LEU A 182 18.15 6.26 -56.89
C LEU A 182 18.68 4.88 -57.26
N SER A 183 19.13 4.12 -56.26
CA SER A 183 19.51 2.72 -56.44
C SER A 183 18.94 1.85 -55.31
N VAL A 184 18.59 0.60 -55.62
CA VAL A 184 18.19 -0.37 -54.59
C VAL A 184 19.44 -1.04 -54.02
N ASP A 185 19.47 -1.21 -52.70
CA ASP A 185 20.57 -1.87 -52.00
C ASP A 185 20.76 -3.32 -52.51
N LYS A 186 21.95 -3.63 -53.03
CA LYS A 186 22.30 -4.96 -53.58
C LYS A 186 23.09 -5.82 -52.59
N THR A 187 23.36 -5.33 -51.38
CA THR A 187 24.23 -6.00 -50.39
C THR A 187 23.57 -7.14 -49.61
N GLY A 188 22.34 -7.54 -49.97
CA GLY A 188 21.61 -8.65 -49.33
C GLY A 188 21.11 -8.35 -47.90
N ARG A 189 21.29 -7.12 -47.41
CA ARG A 189 20.72 -6.66 -46.12
C ARG A 189 19.30 -6.11 -46.34
N TYR A 190 18.32 -7.00 -46.37
CA TYR A 190 16.91 -6.63 -46.49
C TYR A 190 16.30 -6.16 -45.16
N LEU A 191 15.20 -5.41 -45.24
CA LEU A 191 14.37 -5.13 -44.07
C LEU A 191 13.70 -6.42 -43.56
N PRO A 192 13.36 -6.48 -42.25
CA PRO A 192 12.67 -7.64 -41.69
C PRO A 192 11.38 -7.97 -42.46
N PRO A 193 11.05 -9.27 -42.56
CA PRO A 193 9.87 -9.75 -43.28
C PRO A 193 8.58 -9.17 -42.69
N PRO A 194 7.45 -9.27 -43.42
CA PRO A 194 6.16 -8.83 -42.89
C PRO A 194 5.87 -9.48 -41.53
N PRO A 195 5.24 -8.73 -40.60
CA PRO A 195 4.93 -9.26 -39.27
C PRO A 195 4.03 -10.49 -39.40
N SER A 196 4.52 -11.64 -38.94
CA SER A 196 3.74 -12.87 -38.81
C SER A 196 3.03 -12.86 -37.44
N ALA A 197 1.96 -13.64 -37.29
CA ALA A 197 1.17 -13.68 -36.05
C ALA A 197 1.99 -14.00 -34.78
N ASP A 198 3.17 -14.62 -34.94
CA ASP A 198 4.08 -15.01 -33.85
C ASP A 198 5.19 -14.00 -33.54
N SER A 199 5.34 -12.91 -34.29
CA SER A 199 6.39 -11.91 -34.02
C SER A 199 5.93 -10.90 -32.95
N SER A 200 5.65 -11.39 -31.74
CA SER A 200 5.32 -10.58 -30.55
C SER A 200 6.56 -9.97 -29.88
N LEU A 201 7.57 -9.59 -30.65
CA LEU A 201 8.70 -8.83 -30.12
C LEU A 201 8.41 -7.35 -30.35
N PRO A 202 8.27 -6.55 -29.27
CA PRO A 202 8.27 -5.11 -29.44
C PRO A 202 9.64 -4.74 -29.99
N SER A 203 9.68 -4.21 -31.22
CA SER A 203 10.89 -3.63 -31.79
C SER A 203 11.19 -2.34 -31.01
N TRP A 204 12.17 -2.41 -30.12
CA TRP A 204 12.75 -1.24 -29.44
C TRP A 204 13.84 -0.68 -30.35
#